data_AF-A0A6M1UF25-F1
#
_entry.id   AF-A0A6M1UF25-F1
#
_cell.length_a   1.000
_cell.length_b   1.000
_cell.length_c   1.000
_cell.angle_alpha   90.00
_cell.angle_beta   90.00
_cell.angle_gamma   90.00
#
_symmetry.space_group_name_H-M   'P 1'
#
loop_
_entity.id
_entity.type
_entity.pdbx_description
1 polymer ?
#
loop_
_entity_poly.entity_id
_entity_poly.type
_entity_poly.pdbx_seq_one_letter_code
_entity_poly.pdbx_strand_id
1 'polypeptide(L)' 'MKQKLRAIRRFLRQTRSTIKFIFGMPDYDRYLKHWYANHAAPGAFPMSEKEYYMCALRDRYEKGGVSRCC' A
#
# COMPACT_ATOMS: atom_id res chain seq x y z
N MET A 1 -18.36 21.71 -12.27
CA MET A 1 -16.90 21.41 -12.40
C MET A 1 -16.31 20.63 -11.23
N LYS A 2 -16.59 20.98 -9.96
CA LYS A 2 -15.99 20.34 -8.78
C LYS A 2 -16.24 18.81 -8.67
N GLN A 3 -17.39 18.32 -9.13
CA GLN A 3 -17.71 16.89 -9.10
C GLN A 3 -16.89 16.06 -10.12
N LYS A 4 -16.71 16.57 -11.34
CA LYS A 4 -15.87 15.91 -12.37
C LYS A 4 -14.41 15.78 -11.90
N LEU A 5 -13.88 16.82 -11.26
CA LEU A 5 -12.54 16.79 -10.65
C LEU A 5 -12.39 15.72 -9.56
N ARG A 6 -13.42 15.52 -8.72
CA ARG A 6 -13.42 14.45 -7.71
C ARG A 6 -13.44 13.06 -8.34
N ALA A 7 -14.23 12.87 -9.40
CA ALA A 7 -14.30 11.60 -10.13
C ALA A 7 -12.95 11.27 -10.80
N ILE A 8 -12.34 12.23 -11.48
CA ILE A 8 -11.02 12.06 -12.13
C ILE A 8 -9.95 11.71 -11.08
N ARG A 9 -9.91 12.41 -9.94
CA ARG A 9 -8.97 12.09 -8.85
C ARG A 9 -9.17 10.67 -8.30
N ARG A 10 -10.43 10.23 -8.16
CA ARG A 10 -10.74 8.87 -7.70
C ARG A 10 -10.27 7.82 -8.71
N PHE A 11 -10.48 8.08 -10.00
CA PHE A 11 -10.04 7.21 -11.08
C PHE A 11 -8.51 7.10 -11.12
N LEU A 12 -7.79 8.23 -11.05
CA LEU A 12 -6.32 8.28 -11.00
C LEU A 12 -5.73 7.54 -9.79
N ARG A 13 -6.39 7.62 -8.63
CA ARG A 13 -5.96 6.84 -7.44
C ARG A 13 -6.13 5.34 -7.66
N GLN A 14 -7.24 4.94 -8.30
CA GLN A 14 -7.51 3.53 -8.57
C GLN A 14 -6.52 2.95 -9.60
N THR A 15 -6.25 3.66 -10.69
CA THR A 15 -5.30 3.21 -11.72
C THR A 15 -3.88 3.11 -11.19
N ARG A 16 -3.44 4.04 -10.33
CA ARG A 16 -2.11 3.98 -9.68
C ARG A 16 -1.94 2.70 -8.85
N SER A 17 -2.93 2.32 -8.05
CA SER A 17 -2.88 1.08 -7.27
C SER A 17 -2.87 -0.17 -8.16
N THR A 18 -3.61 -0.16 -9.28
CA THR A 18 -3.61 -1.28 -10.25
C THR A 18 -2.27 -1.40 -10.97
N ILE A 19 -1.67 -0.30 -11.41
CA ILE A 19 -0.35 -0.29 -12.06
C ILE A 19 0.71 -0.84 -11.08
N LYS A 20 0.72 -0.34 -9.83
CA LYS A 20 1.62 -0.85 -8.80
C LYS A 20 1.43 -2.35 -8.59
N PHE A 21 0.20 -2.84 -8.55
CA PHE A 21 -0.08 -4.26 -8.44
C PHE A 21 0.47 -5.08 -9.62
N ILE A 22 0.25 -4.61 -10.86
CA ILE A 22 0.72 -5.29 -12.09
C ILE A 22 2.25 -5.38 -12.13
N PHE A 23 2.95 -4.30 -11.79
CA PHE A 23 4.42 -4.28 -11.73
C PHE A 23 4.97 -4.88 -10.42
N GLY A 24 4.10 -5.36 -9.54
CA GLY A 24 4.48 -5.83 -8.21
C GLY A 24 5.08 -4.73 -7.32
N MET A 25 4.92 -3.45 -7.63
CA MET A 25 5.37 -2.40 -6.70
C MET A 25 4.56 -2.41 -5.41
N PRO A 26 5.21 -2.23 -4.24
CA PRO A 26 4.51 -2.08 -2.96
C PRO A 26 3.58 -0.86 -2.98
N ASP A 27 2.37 -0.98 -2.44
CA ASP A 27 1.42 0.14 -2.34
C ASP A 27 1.20 0.56 -0.88
N TYR A 28 2.01 1.52 -0.43
CA TYR A 28 2.00 2.01 0.96
C TYR A 28 0.65 2.57 1.41
N ASP A 29 -0.08 3.27 0.54
CA ASP A 29 -1.43 3.77 0.85
C ASP A 29 -2.42 2.63 1.15
N ARG A 30 -2.26 1.50 0.46
CA ARG A 30 -3.08 0.30 0.68
C ARG A 30 -2.69 -0.40 1.98
N TYR A 31 -1.38 -0.49 2.26
CA TYR A 31 -0.87 -0.97 3.54
C TYR A 31 -1.41 -0.16 4.71
N LEU A 32 -1.30 1.17 4.68
CA LEU A 32 -1.78 2.03 5.76
C LEU A 32 -3.29 1.85 6.00
N LYS A 33 -4.11 1.80 4.95
CA LYS A 33 -5.54 1.55 5.10
C LYS A 33 -5.82 0.20 5.76
N HIS A 34 -5.11 -0.84 5.35
CA HIS A 34 -5.24 -2.17 5.95
C HIS A 34 -4.79 -2.17 7.42
N TRP A 35 -3.66 -1.55 7.71
CA TRP A 35 -3.10 -1.45 9.06
C TRP A 35 -4.03 -0.69 10.00
N TYR A 36 -4.54 0.48 9.60
CA TYR A 36 -5.48 1.24 10.43
C TYR A 36 -6.81 0.51 10.65
N ALA A 37 -7.24 -0.33 9.70
CA ALA A 37 -8.47 -1.08 9.83
C ALA A 37 -8.34 -2.33 10.72
N ASN A 38 -7.15 -2.94 10.84
CA ASN A 38 -6.97 -4.25 11.48
C ASN A 38 -5.97 -4.25 12.66
N HIS A 39 -5.05 -3.30 12.72
CA HIS A 39 -3.91 -3.30 13.66
C HIS A 39 -3.77 -2.01 14.46
N ALA A 40 -4.64 -1.01 14.24
CA ALA A 40 -4.63 0.21 15.01
C ALA A 40 -4.92 -0.10 16.50
N ALA A 41 -3.90 0.05 17.33
CA ALA A 41 -3.98 -0.09 18.78
C ALA A 41 -3.23 1.08 19.45
N PRO A 42 -3.59 1.48 20.69
CA PRO A 42 -2.88 2.52 21.42
C PRO A 42 -1.38 2.23 21.53
N GLY A 43 -0.53 3.16 21.10
CA GLY A 43 0.94 3.02 21.13
C GLY A 43 1.53 2.20 19.98
N ALA A 44 0.71 1.59 19.12
CA ALA A 44 1.18 0.95 17.90
C ALA A 44 1.25 2.00 16.76
N PHE A 45 2.30 1.91 15.94
CA PHE A 45 2.46 2.75 14.76
C PHE A 45 2.69 1.85 13.53
N PRO A 46 2.15 2.23 12.36
CA PRO A 46 2.48 1.52 11.13
C PRO A 46 3.97 1.69 10.82
N MET A 47 4.52 0.74 10.07
CA MET A 47 5.84 0.92 9.45
C MET A 47 5.85 2.18 8.60
N SER A 48 7.00 2.84 8.52
CA SER A 48 7.24 3.90 7.56
C SER A 48 7.19 3.38 6.12
N GLU A 49 7.02 4.28 5.16
CA GLU A 49 7.02 3.93 3.74
C GLU A 49 8.28 3.17 3.35
N LYS A 50 9.45 3.66 3.79
CA LYS A 50 10.73 3.02 3.51
C LYS A 50 10.80 1.60 4.08
N GLU A 51 10.39 1.39 5.32
CA GLU A 51 10.39 0.06 5.96
C GLU A 51 9.46 -0.92 5.23
N TYR A 52 8.27 -0.45 4.85
CA TYR A 52 7.33 -1.25 4.07
C TYR A 52 7.91 -1.64 2.70
N TYR A 53 8.54 -0.71 1.99
CA TYR A 53 9.19 -0.97 0.72
C TYR A 53 10.34 -1.98 0.85
N MET A 54 11.21 -1.83 1.86
CA MET A 54 12.31 -2.75 2.10
C MET A 54 11.80 -4.15 2.47
N CYS A 55 10.77 -4.25 3.30
CA CYS A 55 10.15 -5.53 3.63
C CYS A 55 9.60 -6.23 2.38
N ALA A 56 8.87 -5.50 1.54
CA ALA A 56 8.31 -6.05 0.30
C ALA A 56 9.39 -6.49 -0.72
N LEU A 57 10.51 -5.76 -0.79
CA LEU A 57 11.66 -6.15 -1.63
C LEU A 57 12.32 -7.43 -1.09
N ARG A 58 12.59 -7.49 0.22
CA ARG A 58 13.16 -8.68 0.87
C ARG A 58 12.29 -9.91 0.66
N ASP A 59 10.98 -9.78 0.85
CA ASP A 59 10.07 -10.91 0.70
C ASP A 59 10.03 -11.43 -0.75
N ARG A 60 10.05 -10.51 -1.73
CA ARG A 60 10.09 -10.86 -3.16
C ARG A 60 11.40 -11.54 -3.57
N TYR A 61 12.54 -10.98 -3.17
CA TYR A 61 13.83 -11.35 -3.75
C TYR A 61 14.69 -12.24 -2.85
N GLU A 62 14.53 -12.16 -1.53
CA GLU A 62 15.34 -12.93 -0.57
C GLU A 62 14.62 -14.19 -0.06
N LYS A 63 13.33 -14.07 0.26
CA LYS A 63 12.58 -15.17 0.89
C LYS A 63 11.78 -16.04 -0.09
N GLY A 64 11.58 -15.60 -1.33
CA GLY A 64 10.78 -16.31 -2.33
C GLY A 64 9.34 -16.59 -1.90
N GLY A 65 8.84 -15.86 -0.89
CA GLY A 65 7.57 -16.11 -0.23
C GLY A 65 6.58 -14.97 -0.44
N VAL A 66 5.28 -15.26 -0.37
CA VAL A 66 4.25 -14.22 -0.31
C VAL A 66 4.41 -13.47 1.00
N SER A 67 4.69 -12.16 0.92
CA SER A 67 4.64 -11.29 2.08
C SER A 67 3.21 -11.23 2.60
N ARG A 68 2.92 -11.98 3.66
CA ARG A 68 1.71 -11.80 4.45
C ARG A 68 1.97 -10.67 5.44
N CYS A 69 2.23 -9.45 4.96
CA CYS A 69 2.26 -8.33 5.88
C CYS A 69 0.81 -7.92 6.20
N CYS A 70 0.33 -7.85 7.44
CA CYS A 70 0.93 -7.86 8.80
C CYS A 70 2.41 -8.17 9.00
#